data_AF-A0A498S6Y8-F1
#
_entry.id   AF-A0A498S6Y8-F1
#
_cell.length_a   1.000
_cell.length_b   1.000
_cell.length_c   1.000
_cell.angle_alpha   90.00
_cell.angle_beta   90.00
_cell.angle_gamma   90.00
#
_symmetry.space_group_name_H-M   'P 1'
#
loop_
_entity.id
_entity.type
_entity.pdbx_description
1 polymer ?
#
loop_
_entity_poly.entity_id
_entity_poly.type
_entity_poly.pdbx_seq_one_letter_code
_entity_poly.pdbx_strand_id
1 'polypeptide(L)'
;MASRPSVKQRRSASQKDSSAEVGEKPADFVALIAKQSLPKTRHMHFDRIVTATAINSSNTATFLAQIKKNRVPVPLFEKKRVKLSSKTTEDNDYLPATYASFNREDYIIIQAPTKETTIDFWRMVWQDGCKLIVCVVEQSQMTMEDDVARKCYQYWPIKPDTKMEIGLNRFTIKLVKKKDEKGFIMYDLALSAHLDTDVNAGKVAPKADGSMDIGMGDDDSNPRHITIFHITNWSNGIWPDLDQLGSFIKTLASKEVQIIKRAADDYIPPVVLQGFAGLNRTCVVWVATILMKQIERRECFDVEYLARHLVRIRPGAFSDPISFFVLFALAFRIASLGGWSAYEDAKDRIKEIKATALMKMKAREKQ
;
A
#
# COMPACT_ATOMS: atom_id res chain seq x y z
N MET A 1 -13.41 -76.11 12.13
CA MET A 1 -14.10 -75.10 12.95
C MET A 1 -13.02 -74.21 13.56
N ALA A 2 -12.77 -73.01 13.00
CA ALA A 2 -13.32 -71.73 13.47
C ALA A 2 -12.78 -71.37 14.89
N SER A 3 -12.24 -70.20 15.22
CA SER A 3 -12.24 -68.86 14.62
C SER A 3 -11.40 -67.92 15.53
N ARG A 4 -10.81 -66.86 14.96
CA ARG A 4 -10.30 -65.64 15.67
C ARG A 4 -11.48 -64.82 16.24
N PRO A 5 -11.31 -63.92 17.25
CA PRO A 5 -10.85 -62.52 17.02
C PRO A 5 -9.98 -61.92 18.16
N SER A 6 -8.90 -61.17 17.87
CA SER A 6 -8.79 -59.72 17.61
C SER A 6 -8.86 -58.81 18.87
N VAL A 7 -7.71 -58.24 19.27
CA VAL A 7 -7.63 -57.10 20.21
C VAL A 7 -6.98 -55.93 19.47
N LYS A 8 -7.66 -54.79 19.48
CA LYS A 8 -7.37 -53.56 18.75
C LYS A 8 -6.12 -52.86 19.28
N GLN A 9 -5.09 -52.70 18.45
CA GLN A 9 -4.03 -51.69 18.66
C GLN A 9 -4.56 -50.31 18.21
N ARG A 10 -4.59 -49.36 19.15
CA ARG A 10 -4.77 -47.93 18.89
C ARG A 10 -3.57 -47.44 18.06
N ARG A 11 -3.82 -47.05 16.82
CA ARG A 11 -2.86 -46.28 16.00
C ARG A 11 -2.70 -44.88 16.62
N SER A 12 -1.50 -44.57 17.10
CA SER A 12 -1.08 -43.19 17.33
C SER A 12 -0.96 -42.50 15.97
N ALA A 13 -1.74 -41.44 15.79
CA ALA A 13 -1.62 -40.57 14.63
C ALA A 13 -0.28 -39.82 14.76
N SER A 14 0.64 -40.07 13.83
CA SER A 14 1.84 -39.26 13.67
C SER A 14 1.42 -37.83 13.34
N GLN A 15 1.75 -36.90 14.24
CA GLN A 15 1.74 -35.48 13.93
C GLN A 15 2.59 -35.27 12.68
N LYS A 16 1.98 -34.81 11.59
CA LYS A 16 2.71 -34.25 10.45
C LYS A 16 3.37 -32.97 10.95
N ASP A 17 4.70 -32.99 11.00
CA ASP A 17 5.51 -31.80 11.09
C ASP A 17 5.04 -30.77 10.06
N SER A 18 4.75 -29.57 10.54
CA SER A 18 4.51 -28.40 9.71
C SER A 18 5.82 -28.01 9.05
N SER A 19 6.05 -28.53 7.83
CA SER A 19 7.07 -27.97 6.95
C SER A 19 6.79 -26.48 6.78
N ALA A 20 7.71 -25.63 7.24
CA ALA A 20 7.73 -24.24 6.85
C ALA A 20 7.65 -24.18 5.32
N GLU A 21 6.63 -23.51 4.78
CA GLU A 21 6.43 -23.38 3.33
C GLU A 21 7.67 -22.71 2.73
N VAL A 22 8.55 -23.51 2.12
CA VAL A 22 9.71 -23.03 1.37
C VAL A 22 9.15 -22.26 0.17
N GLY A 23 9.36 -20.94 0.15
CA GLY A 23 8.89 -20.08 -0.95
C GLY A 23 9.40 -20.55 -2.31
N GLU A 24 8.58 -20.36 -3.34
CA GLU A 24 8.86 -20.83 -4.70
C GLU A 24 10.00 -20.04 -5.34
N LYS A 25 10.92 -20.77 -5.98
CA LYS A 25 12.04 -20.15 -6.70
C LYS A 25 11.58 -19.53 -8.03
N PRO A 26 12.33 -18.53 -8.53
CA PRO A 26 12.10 -17.86 -9.81
C PRO A 26 11.70 -18.72 -11.02
N ALA A 27 12.53 -19.73 -11.33
CA ALA A 27 12.33 -20.61 -12.48
C ALA A 27 11.15 -21.57 -12.25
N ASP A 28 10.94 -21.97 -10.99
CA ASP A 28 9.85 -22.83 -10.59
C ASP A 28 8.52 -22.10 -10.69
N PHE A 29 8.47 -20.79 -10.40
CA PHE A 29 7.29 -19.96 -10.62
C PHE A 29 6.89 -19.91 -12.10
N VAL A 30 7.83 -19.65 -13.02
CA VAL A 30 7.54 -19.64 -14.46
C VAL A 30 6.95 -20.99 -14.92
N ALA A 31 7.53 -22.10 -14.45
CA ALA A 31 7.06 -23.44 -14.76
C ALA A 31 5.72 -23.81 -14.11
N LEU A 32 5.50 -23.41 -12.85
CA LEU A 32 4.26 -23.62 -12.11
C LEU A 32 3.12 -22.81 -12.73
N ILE A 33 3.39 -21.57 -13.11
CA ILE A 33 2.40 -20.67 -13.67
C ILE A 33 2.04 -21.05 -15.11
N ALA A 34 2.99 -21.58 -15.87
CA ALA A 34 2.70 -22.24 -17.14
C ALA A 34 1.69 -23.40 -16.97
N LYS A 35 1.73 -24.12 -15.84
CA LYS A 35 0.75 -25.16 -15.49
C LYS A 35 -0.57 -24.60 -14.95
N GLN A 36 -0.57 -23.41 -14.34
CA GLN A 36 -1.74 -22.75 -13.75
C GLN A 36 -2.51 -21.81 -14.72
N SER A 37 -2.15 -21.77 -16.01
CA SER A 37 -2.74 -20.84 -16.98
C SER A 37 -4.23 -21.06 -17.29
N LEU A 38 -4.86 -22.10 -16.72
CA LEU A 38 -6.25 -22.44 -16.99
C LEU A 38 -7.25 -21.47 -16.32
N PRO A 39 -8.28 -20.98 -17.05
CA PRO A 39 -9.29 -20.05 -16.53
C PRO A 39 -10.04 -20.55 -15.29
N LYS A 40 -10.40 -21.85 -15.24
CA LYS A 40 -11.10 -22.47 -14.11
C LYS A 40 -10.27 -22.44 -12.83
N THR A 41 -8.98 -22.71 -12.94
CA THR A 41 -8.04 -22.69 -11.82
C THR A 41 -7.98 -21.28 -11.22
N ARG A 42 -7.78 -20.24 -12.05
CA ARG A 42 -7.71 -18.84 -11.58
C ARG A 42 -8.96 -18.37 -10.85
N HIS A 43 -10.14 -18.86 -11.23
CA HIS A 43 -11.38 -18.56 -10.54
C HIS A 43 -11.39 -19.10 -9.11
N MET A 44 -11.08 -20.39 -8.93
CA MET A 44 -10.97 -21.00 -7.62
C MET A 44 -9.90 -20.33 -6.75
N HIS A 45 -8.79 -19.88 -7.37
CA HIS A 45 -7.76 -19.11 -6.65
C HIS A 45 -8.29 -17.75 -6.17
N PHE A 46 -9.06 -17.02 -6.98
CA PHE A 46 -9.68 -15.77 -6.56
C PHE A 46 -10.53 -15.99 -5.31
N ASP A 47 -11.50 -16.91 -5.36
CA ASP A 47 -12.42 -17.15 -4.24
C ASP A 47 -11.69 -17.61 -2.97
N ARG A 48 -10.65 -18.43 -3.12
CA ARG A 48 -9.78 -18.85 -2.02
C ARG A 48 -9.02 -17.68 -1.38
N ILE A 49 -8.52 -16.76 -2.20
CA ILE A 49 -7.74 -15.60 -1.73
C ILE A 49 -8.64 -14.55 -1.08
N VAL A 50 -9.84 -14.30 -1.63
CA VAL A 50 -10.77 -13.29 -1.11
C VAL A 50 -11.71 -13.80 -0.01
N THR A 51 -11.49 -15.04 0.46
CA THR A 51 -12.26 -15.59 1.57
C THR A 51 -12.18 -14.64 2.77
N ALA A 52 -13.34 -14.30 3.34
CA ALA A 52 -13.45 -13.24 4.33
C ALA A 52 -12.57 -13.50 5.56
N THR A 53 -11.66 -12.57 5.83
CA THR A 53 -11.00 -12.48 7.15
C THR A 53 -12.09 -12.27 8.20
N ALA A 54 -11.99 -12.94 9.35
CA ALA A 54 -12.99 -12.81 10.42
C ALA A 54 -13.05 -11.35 10.92
N ILE A 55 -14.14 -10.66 10.60
CA ILE A 55 -14.45 -9.30 11.06
C ILE A 55 -15.52 -9.39 12.13
N ASN A 56 -15.30 -8.75 13.27
CA ASN A 56 -16.28 -8.65 14.34
C ASN A 56 -16.13 -7.32 15.10
N SER A 57 -17.11 -6.99 15.94
CA SER A 57 -17.12 -5.71 16.65
C SER A 57 -15.91 -5.52 17.58
N SER A 58 -15.32 -6.61 18.10
CA SER A 58 -14.16 -6.52 19.00
C SER A 58 -12.87 -6.14 18.26
N ASN A 59 -12.65 -6.67 17.05
CA ASN A 59 -11.44 -6.38 16.29
C ASN A 59 -11.54 -5.14 15.39
N THR A 60 -12.71 -4.47 15.37
CA THR A 60 -12.96 -3.25 14.58
C THR A 60 -13.64 -2.12 15.39
N ALA A 61 -13.56 -2.17 16.72
CA ALA A 61 -14.28 -1.28 17.63
C ALA A 61 -14.06 0.22 17.33
N THR A 62 -12.79 0.66 17.19
CA THR A 62 -12.49 2.08 16.91
C THR A 62 -12.99 2.52 15.53
N PHE A 63 -12.88 1.64 14.52
CA PHE A 63 -13.44 1.91 13.19
C PHE A 63 -14.94 2.18 13.24
N LEU A 64 -15.69 1.37 14.00
CA LEU A 64 -17.13 1.55 14.20
C LEU A 64 -17.45 2.85 14.94
N ALA A 65 -16.66 3.20 15.96
CA ALA A 65 -16.83 4.44 16.71
C ALA A 65 -16.52 5.70 15.88
N GLN A 66 -15.64 5.61 14.89
CA GLN A 66 -15.16 6.73 14.07
C GLN A 66 -15.71 6.73 12.64
N ILE A 67 -16.90 6.15 12.42
CA ILE A 67 -17.47 5.95 11.08
C ILE A 67 -17.55 7.24 10.23
N LYS A 68 -17.74 8.40 10.87
CA LYS A 68 -17.83 9.71 10.20
C LYS A 68 -16.52 10.18 9.57
N LYS A 69 -15.36 9.66 10.00
CA LYS A 69 -14.04 9.96 9.44
C LYS A 69 -13.67 9.05 8.26
N ASN A 70 -14.48 8.03 8.01
CA ASN A 70 -14.25 7.05 6.95
C ASN A 70 -14.95 7.52 5.68
N ARG A 71 -14.19 7.57 4.57
CA ARG A 71 -14.74 7.88 3.25
C ARG A 71 -15.59 6.73 2.74
N VAL A 72 -15.16 5.51 3.07
CA VAL A 72 -15.83 4.27 2.70
C VAL A 72 -15.96 3.37 3.93
N PRO A 73 -17.03 2.56 4.03
CA PRO A 73 -17.25 1.67 5.16
C PRO A 73 -16.37 0.41 5.05
N VAL A 74 -15.06 0.59 4.93
CA VAL A 74 -14.08 -0.50 4.84
C VAL A 74 -13.44 -0.72 6.20
N PRO A 75 -13.71 -1.86 6.87
CA PRO A 75 -13.24 -2.10 8.23
C PRO A 75 -11.72 -2.04 8.39
N LEU A 76 -11.28 -1.58 9.55
CA LEU A 76 -9.87 -1.52 9.95
C LEU A 76 -9.69 -2.36 11.20
N PHE A 77 -8.70 -3.27 11.19
CA PHE A 77 -8.40 -4.06 12.37
C PHE A 77 -7.69 -3.20 13.42
N GLU A 78 -8.17 -3.25 14.66
CA GLU A 78 -7.64 -2.46 15.78
C GLU A 78 -6.13 -2.68 15.98
N LYS A 79 -5.66 -3.92 15.81
CA LYS A 79 -4.24 -4.29 15.95
C LYS A 79 -3.34 -3.79 14.82
N LYS A 80 -3.92 -3.32 13.71
CA LYS A 80 -3.20 -2.91 12.49
C LYS A 80 -3.47 -1.47 12.09
N ARG A 81 -4.40 -0.77 12.75
CA ARG A 81 -4.66 0.65 12.44
C ARG A 81 -3.44 1.50 12.77
N VAL A 82 -3.24 2.55 12.00
CA VAL A 82 -2.33 3.63 12.36
C VAL A 82 -2.93 4.40 13.54
N LYS A 83 -2.09 4.76 14.51
CA LYS A 83 -2.48 5.57 15.66
C LYS A 83 -1.74 6.90 15.59
N LEU A 84 -2.47 8.01 15.58
CA LEU A 84 -1.87 9.33 15.57
C LEU A 84 -1.48 9.76 16.99
N SER A 85 -0.29 10.32 17.12
CA SER A 85 0.16 10.98 18.36
C SER A 85 -0.57 12.31 18.55
N SER A 86 -1.00 12.62 19.77
CA SER A 86 -1.66 13.90 20.11
C SER A 86 -0.60 14.93 20.52
N LYS A 87 -0.68 16.12 19.91
CA LYS A 87 0.09 17.33 20.28
C LYS A 87 -0.80 18.40 20.92
N THR A 88 -2.09 18.37 20.64
CA THR A 88 -3.10 19.28 21.20
C THR A 88 -4.28 18.51 21.80
N THR A 89 -5.11 19.17 22.60
CA THR A 89 -6.34 18.58 23.16
C THR A 89 -7.40 18.28 22.11
N GLU A 90 -7.32 18.90 20.93
CA GLU A 90 -8.24 18.68 19.80
C GLU A 90 -7.79 17.51 18.92
N ASP A 91 -6.53 17.07 19.06
CA ASP A 91 -5.99 15.96 18.30
C ASP A 91 -6.69 14.65 18.68
N ASN A 92 -7.02 13.90 17.65
CA ASN A 92 -7.52 12.55 17.77
C ASN A 92 -6.46 11.54 17.33
N ASP A 93 -6.60 10.29 17.76
CA ASP A 93 -5.67 9.19 17.45
C ASP A 93 -6.06 8.38 16.20
N TYR A 94 -7.14 8.77 15.51
CA TYR A 94 -7.78 7.96 14.48
C TYR A 94 -7.63 8.53 13.07
N LEU A 95 -7.11 7.71 12.18
CA LEU A 95 -7.09 7.94 10.74
C LEU A 95 -7.40 6.60 10.04
N PRO A 96 -8.15 6.58 8.93
CA PRO A 96 -8.50 5.36 8.20
C PRO A 96 -7.34 4.75 7.40
N ALA A 97 -6.31 4.32 8.13
CA ALA A 97 -5.07 3.78 7.63
C ALA A 97 -4.68 2.47 8.35
N THR A 98 -4.01 1.58 7.65
CA THR A 98 -3.58 0.26 8.16
C THR A 98 -2.09 0.05 7.87
N TYR A 99 -1.32 -0.37 8.88
CA TYR A 99 0.03 -0.89 8.69
C TYR A 99 -0.02 -2.25 7.98
N ALA A 100 0.66 -2.34 6.85
CA ALA A 100 0.76 -3.52 5.99
C ALA A 100 2.21 -3.98 5.84
N SER A 101 2.85 -4.26 6.97
CA SER A 101 4.25 -4.70 7.04
C SER A 101 4.47 -6.05 6.36
N PHE A 102 5.63 -6.17 5.71
CA PHE A 102 6.15 -7.42 5.17
C PHE A 102 7.66 -7.51 5.43
N ASN A 103 8.08 -8.54 6.16
CA ASN A 103 9.46 -8.66 6.66
C ASN A 103 9.90 -7.41 7.46
N ARG A 104 10.95 -6.70 7.00
CA ARG A 104 11.45 -5.45 7.61
C ARG A 104 10.91 -4.19 6.92
N GLU A 105 10.04 -4.35 5.92
CA GLU A 105 9.56 -3.28 5.08
C GLU A 105 8.14 -2.92 5.53
N ASP A 106 7.96 -1.68 5.98
CA ASP A 106 6.67 -1.19 6.44
C ASP A 106 5.95 -0.42 5.34
N TYR A 107 4.63 -0.59 5.30
CA TYR A 107 3.75 0.13 4.40
C TYR A 107 2.54 0.64 5.18
N ILE A 108 2.01 1.77 4.76
CA ILE A 108 0.75 2.29 5.28
C ILE A 108 -0.25 2.34 4.13
N ILE A 109 -1.33 1.58 4.23
CA ILE A 109 -2.43 1.63 3.27
C ILE A 109 -3.52 2.54 3.81
N ILE A 110 -3.88 3.56 3.05
CA ILE A 110 -4.81 4.61 3.48
C ILE A 110 -5.81 4.98 2.38
N GLN A 111 -7.02 5.36 2.78
CA GLN A 111 -8.02 5.93 1.88
C GLN A 111 -7.63 7.34 1.39
N ALA A 112 -8.36 7.87 0.40
CA ALA A 112 -8.14 9.22 -0.09
C ALA A 112 -8.48 10.26 0.99
N PRO A 113 -7.55 11.19 1.31
CA PRO A 113 -7.84 12.29 2.21
C PRO A 113 -9.05 13.12 1.73
N THR A 114 -9.80 13.62 2.70
CA THR A 114 -10.79 14.69 2.56
C THR A 114 -10.13 16.00 2.97
N LYS A 115 -10.83 17.12 2.79
CA LYS A 115 -10.32 18.41 3.23
C LYS A 115 -10.03 18.43 4.74
N GLU A 116 -10.92 17.83 5.54
CA GLU A 116 -10.82 17.75 7.00
C GLU A 116 -9.72 16.80 7.46
N THR A 117 -9.55 15.66 6.75
CA THR A 117 -8.60 14.61 7.16
C THR A 117 -7.20 14.81 6.58
N THR A 118 -6.98 15.86 5.78
CA THR A 118 -5.67 16.17 5.22
C THR A 118 -4.65 16.55 6.31
N ILE A 119 -5.07 17.21 7.39
CA ILE A 119 -4.19 17.48 8.53
C ILE A 119 -3.72 16.17 9.18
N ASP A 120 -4.63 15.23 9.40
CA ASP A 120 -4.35 13.92 9.99
C ASP A 120 -3.48 13.04 9.07
N PHE A 121 -3.64 13.17 7.74
CA PHE A 121 -2.76 12.55 6.76
C PHE A 121 -1.32 13.05 6.90
N TRP A 122 -1.10 14.37 6.98
CA TRP A 122 0.25 14.92 7.12
C TRP A 122 0.86 14.71 8.50
N ARG A 123 0.04 14.67 9.57
CA ARG A 123 0.45 14.20 10.91
C ARG A 123 1.02 12.78 10.85
N MET A 124 0.34 11.86 10.14
CA MET A 124 0.82 10.49 9.92
C MET A 124 2.16 10.48 9.16
N VAL A 125 2.24 11.20 8.05
CA VAL A 125 3.48 11.28 7.23
C VAL A 125 4.65 11.80 8.06
N TRP A 126 4.41 12.81 8.90
CA TRP A 126 5.43 13.36 9.77
C TRP A 126 5.82 12.40 10.90
N GLN A 127 4.86 11.89 11.69
CA GLN A 127 5.18 11.07 12.86
C GLN A 127 5.91 9.76 12.48
N ASP A 128 5.56 9.15 11.34
CA ASP A 128 6.16 7.89 10.88
C ASP A 128 7.39 8.15 9.99
N GLY A 129 7.79 9.42 9.82
CA GLY A 129 8.97 9.77 9.03
C GLY A 129 8.90 9.34 7.57
N CYS A 130 7.69 9.11 7.04
CA CYS A 130 7.44 8.65 5.68
C CYS A 130 8.18 9.53 4.66
N LYS A 131 8.85 8.93 3.68
CA LYS A 131 9.58 9.66 2.62
C LYS A 131 9.00 9.45 1.22
N LEU A 132 8.10 8.47 1.08
CA LEU A 132 7.57 8.02 -0.19
C LEU A 132 6.06 7.81 -0.06
N ILE A 133 5.31 8.45 -0.95
CA ILE A 133 3.86 8.34 -1.03
C ILE A 133 3.49 7.90 -2.44
N VAL A 134 2.58 6.95 -2.56
CA VAL A 134 1.99 6.54 -3.83
C VAL A 134 0.53 6.92 -3.84
N CYS A 135 0.14 7.82 -4.74
CA CYS A 135 -1.26 8.13 -5.02
C CYS A 135 -1.71 7.32 -6.24
N VAL A 136 -2.66 6.41 -6.03
CA VAL A 136 -3.29 5.64 -7.13
C VAL A 136 -4.64 6.23 -7.55
N VAL A 137 -5.05 7.37 -7.00
CA VAL A 137 -6.26 8.07 -7.47
C VAL A 137 -5.93 8.80 -8.76
N GLU A 138 -6.70 8.58 -9.82
CA GLU A 138 -6.47 9.24 -11.11
C GLU A 138 -6.56 10.77 -10.98
N GLN A 139 -5.85 11.49 -11.83
CA GLN A 139 -5.75 12.94 -11.74
C GLN A 139 -7.11 13.65 -11.89
N SER A 140 -8.03 13.12 -12.69
CA SER A 140 -9.41 13.60 -12.86
C SER A 140 -10.27 13.50 -11.59
N GLN A 141 -9.87 12.66 -10.63
CA GLN A 141 -10.57 12.49 -9.34
C GLN A 141 -9.87 13.26 -8.22
N MET A 142 -8.85 14.07 -8.52
CA MET A 142 -8.28 15.04 -7.59
C MET A 142 -9.11 16.33 -7.63
N THR A 143 -9.35 16.97 -6.48
CA THR A 143 -10.09 18.24 -6.41
C THR A 143 -9.57 19.15 -5.29
N MET A 144 -9.65 20.46 -5.50
CA MET A 144 -9.46 21.47 -4.45
C MET A 144 -10.77 21.84 -3.74
N GLU A 145 -11.90 21.40 -4.30
CA GLU A 145 -13.23 21.62 -3.76
C GLU A 145 -13.55 20.60 -2.67
N ASP A 146 -14.53 20.95 -1.84
CA ASP A 146 -15.01 20.08 -0.77
C ASP A 146 -16.00 19.02 -1.30
N ASP A 147 -15.49 18.07 -2.10
CA ASP A 147 -16.26 16.91 -2.58
C ASP A 147 -15.85 15.64 -1.83
N VAL A 148 -16.26 15.60 -0.55
CA VAL A 148 -16.01 14.48 0.37
C VAL A 148 -16.51 13.14 -0.18
N ALA A 149 -17.56 13.15 -1.01
CA ALA A 149 -18.22 11.93 -1.45
C ALA A 149 -17.52 11.26 -2.64
N ARG A 150 -16.99 12.03 -3.61
CA ARG A 150 -16.59 11.44 -4.91
C ARG A 150 -15.14 11.62 -5.28
N LYS A 151 -14.45 12.62 -4.75
CA LYS A 151 -13.09 12.97 -5.19
C LYS A 151 -12.10 13.03 -4.04
N CYS A 152 -10.83 12.75 -4.35
CA CYS A 152 -9.72 12.91 -3.43
C CYS A 152 -9.38 14.39 -3.32
N TYR A 153 -9.23 14.88 -2.09
CA TYR A 153 -8.76 16.25 -1.89
C TYR A 153 -7.32 16.37 -2.39
N GLN A 154 -6.98 17.48 -3.02
CA GLN A 154 -5.64 17.77 -3.52
C GLN A 154 -4.77 18.24 -2.35
N TYR A 155 -4.18 17.26 -1.65
CA TYR A 155 -3.44 17.46 -0.40
C TYR A 155 -1.94 17.78 -0.60
N TRP A 156 -1.48 18.02 -1.82
CA TRP A 156 -0.15 18.58 -2.12
C TRP A 156 -0.20 19.63 -3.24
N PRO A 157 0.75 20.59 -3.31
CA PRO A 157 0.86 21.53 -4.43
C PRO A 157 1.32 20.83 -5.71
N ILE A 158 0.68 21.15 -6.84
CA ILE A 158 0.99 20.58 -8.17
C ILE A 158 1.56 21.61 -9.15
N LYS A 159 1.45 22.90 -8.82
CA LYS A 159 1.97 24.00 -9.65
C LYS A 159 3.41 24.31 -9.21
N PRO A 160 4.36 24.49 -10.14
CA PRO A 160 5.75 24.86 -9.80
C PRO A 160 5.81 26.04 -8.82
N ASP A 161 6.77 25.99 -7.90
CA ASP A 161 7.05 27.04 -6.90
C ASP A 161 5.88 27.41 -5.98
N THR A 162 4.83 26.60 -5.93
CA THR A 162 3.70 26.81 -5.01
C THR A 162 3.89 26.06 -3.69
N LYS A 163 3.38 26.67 -2.62
CA LYS A 163 3.23 26.06 -1.30
C LYS A 163 1.76 25.88 -0.94
N MET A 164 1.51 24.97 -0.01
CA MET A 164 0.21 24.79 0.61
C MET A 164 0.37 24.71 2.13
N GLU A 165 -0.50 25.41 2.83
CA GLU A 165 -0.55 25.44 4.29
C GLU A 165 -1.70 24.55 4.76
N ILE A 166 -1.41 23.63 5.69
CA ILE A 166 -2.37 22.66 6.20
C ILE A 166 -2.56 22.89 7.70
N GLY A 167 -3.82 22.91 8.13
CA GLY A 167 -4.18 22.91 9.55
C GLY A 167 -3.76 24.18 10.28
N LEU A 168 -4.13 25.36 9.76
CA LEU A 168 -3.75 26.66 10.35
C LEU A 168 -2.22 26.81 10.48
N ASN A 169 -1.52 26.54 9.40
CA ASN A 169 -0.05 26.53 9.35
C ASN A 169 0.61 25.52 10.30
N ARG A 170 -0.06 24.40 10.63
CA ARG A 170 0.58 23.27 11.32
C ARG A 170 1.65 22.61 10.45
N PHE A 171 1.38 22.50 9.14
CA PHE A 171 2.35 22.05 8.15
C PHE A 171 2.39 22.99 6.95
N THR A 172 3.58 23.13 6.37
CA THR A 172 3.79 23.75 5.06
C THR A 172 4.37 22.73 4.10
N ILE A 173 3.76 22.60 2.92
CA ILE A 173 4.22 21.70 1.87
C ILE A 173 4.57 22.53 0.65
N LYS A 174 5.82 22.48 0.20
CA LYS A 174 6.29 23.21 -0.97
C LYS A 174 6.67 22.24 -2.09
N LEU A 175 6.21 22.50 -3.31
CA LEU A 175 6.66 21.74 -4.47
C LEU A 175 8.09 22.16 -4.83
N VAL A 176 9.01 21.20 -4.81
CA VAL A 176 10.43 21.40 -5.19
C VAL A 176 10.64 21.04 -6.64
N LYS A 177 10.11 19.89 -7.08
CA LYS A 177 10.30 19.41 -8.44
C LYS A 177 9.10 18.58 -8.89
N LYS A 178 8.70 18.77 -10.15
CA LYS A 178 7.76 17.90 -10.85
C LYS A 178 8.48 17.19 -11.98
N LYS A 179 8.29 15.89 -12.12
CA LYS A 179 8.78 15.09 -13.26
C LYS A 179 7.64 14.25 -13.82
N ASP A 180 7.23 14.55 -15.05
CA ASP A 180 6.25 13.76 -15.78
C ASP A 180 6.93 12.54 -16.40
N GLU A 181 6.36 11.36 -16.17
CA GLU A 181 6.78 10.07 -16.73
C GLU A 181 5.61 9.45 -17.50
N LYS A 182 5.89 8.43 -18.30
CA LYS A 182 4.82 7.73 -19.03
C LYS A 182 3.93 6.94 -18.05
N GLY A 183 2.74 7.47 -17.79
CA GLY A 183 1.70 6.85 -16.96
C GLY A 183 1.70 7.27 -15.48
N PHE A 184 2.66 8.08 -15.05
CA PHE A 184 2.70 8.61 -13.70
C PHE A 184 3.48 9.92 -13.63
N ILE A 185 3.34 10.64 -12.53
CA ILE A 185 4.08 11.88 -12.26
C ILE A 185 4.77 11.73 -10.91
N MET A 186 6.00 12.20 -10.81
CA MET A 186 6.71 12.33 -9.54
C MET A 186 6.72 13.79 -9.08
N TYR A 187 6.39 14.02 -7.82
CA TYR A 187 6.48 15.30 -7.14
C TYR A 187 7.46 15.18 -5.98
N ASP A 188 8.58 15.89 -6.03
CA ASP A 188 9.46 16.06 -4.88
C ASP A 188 9.00 17.30 -4.10
N LEU A 189 8.77 17.12 -2.80
CA LEU A 189 8.18 18.10 -1.90
C LEU A 189 9.12 18.35 -0.71
N ALA A 190 9.09 19.57 -0.21
CA ALA A 190 9.60 19.94 1.10
C ALA A 190 8.43 20.04 2.07
N LEU A 191 8.47 19.25 3.15
CA LEU A 191 7.49 19.24 4.23
C LEU A 191 8.11 19.85 5.49
N SER A 192 7.53 20.94 5.98
CA SER A 192 7.89 21.59 7.24
C SER A 192 6.73 21.44 8.23
N ALA A 193 7.05 21.19 9.51
CA ALA A 193 6.08 21.11 10.58
C ALA A 193 6.36 22.23 11.59
N HIS A 194 5.30 22.92 12.03
CA HIS A 194 5.42 24.08 12.92
C HIS A 194 4.89 23.81 14.33
N LEU A 195 4.07 22.76 14.49
CA LEU A 195 3.54 22.31 15.79
C LEU A 195 4.04 20.92 16.18
N ASP A 196 4.35 20.07 15.20
CA ASP A 196 4.75 18.67 15.40
C ASP A 196 6.27 18.49 15.40
N THR A 197 7.04 19.57 15.57
CA THR A 197 8.50 19.52 15.60
C THR A 197 9.00 18.46 16.59
N ASP A 198 10.06 17.76 16.19
CA ASP A 198 10.65 16.73 17.04
C ASP A 198 11.32 17.42 18.25
N VAL A 199 10.89 17.07 19.47
CA VAL A 199 11.38 17.68 20.73
C VAL A 199 12.91 17.53 20.92
N ASN A 200 13.56 16.69 20.11
CA ASN A 200 15.01 16.45 20.15
C ASN A 200 15.83 17.27 19.13
N ALA A 201 15.21 18.10 18.30
CA ALA A 201 15.91 19.03 17.42
C ALA A 201 16.30 20.31 18.20
N GLY A 202 17.18 20.16 19.19
CA GLY A 202 17.78 21.29 19.91
C GLY A 202 17.76 21.12 21.42
N LYS A 203 18.89 20.73 21.99
CA LYS A 203 19.25 21.21 23.33
C LYS A 203 19.38 22.73 23.22
N VAL A 204 18.30 23.46 23.45
CA VAL A 204 18.37 24.90 23.69
C VAL A 204 19.02 25.05 25.05
N ALA A 205 20.29 25.45 25.07
CA ALA A 205 20.94 25.86 26.31
C ALA A 205 20.15 27.06 26.89
N PRO A 206 19.88 27.10 28.20
CA PRO A 206 19.22 28.26 28.80
C PRO A 206 20.06 29.51 28.56
N LYS A 207 19.44 30.61 28.13
CA LYS A 207 20.08 31.93 28.28
C LYS A 207 20.14 32.27 29.76
N ALA A 208 21.21 32.96 30.16
CA ALA A 208 21.51 33.30 31.55
C ALA A 208 20.49 34.26 32.23
N ASP A 209 19.43 34.68 31.54
CA ASP A 209 18.43 35.64 32.04
C ASP A 209 17.08 35.01 32.43
N GLY A 210 16.90 33.69 32.27
CA GLY A 210 15.69 32.99 32.70
C GLY A 210 14.43 33.28 31.88
N SER A 211 14.55 33.94 30.71
CA SER A 211 13.42 34.09 29.79
C SER A 211 13.21 32.83 28.94
N MET A 212 11.96 32.37 28.84
CA MET A 212 11.55 31.38 27.84
C MET A 212 11.18 32.11 26.56
N ASP A 213 11.95 31.87 25.50
CA ASP A 213 11.60 32.33 24.16
C ASP A 213 10.43 31.45 23.67
N ILE A 214 9.22 32.02 23.64
CA ILE A 214 8.07 31.38 22.99
C ILE A 214 8.29 31.59 21.50
N GLY A 215 9.16 30.76 20.91
CA GLY A 215 9.64 30.90 19.55
C GLY A 215 8.49 30.90 18.53
N MET A 216 7.97 32.08 18.20
CA MET A 216 7.36 32.36 16.90
C MET A 216 8.49 32.58 15.88
N GLY A 217 9.34 31.57 15.72
CA GLY A 217 10.36 31.50 14.68
C GLY A 217 9.82 30.60 13.57
N ASP A 218 9.86 31.10 12.35
CA ASP A 218 9.56 30.40 11.10
C ASP A 218 10.56 29.22 10.95
N ASP A 219 10.28 28.06 11.54
CA ASP A 219 11.17 26.89 11.55
C ASP A 219 11.06 26.10 10.23
N ASP A 220 11.30 26.80 9.14
CA ASP A 220 11.55 26.24 7.80
C ASP A 220 13.00 25.72 7.69
N SER A 221 13.72 25.59 8.81
CA SER A 221 15.18 25.40 8.82
C SER A 221 15.64 23.99 8.45
N ASN A 222 14.75 22.98 8.53
CA ASN A 222 15.07 21.61 8.11
C ASN A 222 13.85 20.85 7.53
N PRO A 223 13.39 21.22 6.32
CA PRO A 223 12.25 20.55 5.70
C PRO A 223 12.57 19.08 5.38
N ARG A 224 11.62 18.19 5.64
CA ARG A 224 11.71 16.79 5.26
C ARG A 224 11.40 16.63 3.77
N HIS A 225 12.30 15.97 3.05
CA HIS A 225 12.10 15.67 1.63
C HIS A 225 11.14 14.48 1.46
N ILE A 226 10.03 14.70 0.75
CA ILE A 226 9.01 13.69 0.43
C ILE A 226 8.90 13.54 -1.09
N THR A 227 8.84 12.32 -1.61
CA THR A 227 8.49 12.08 -3.02
C THR A 227 7.09 11.47 -3.12
N ILE A 228 6.21 12.08 -3.91
CA ILE A 228 4.91 11.51 -4.28
C ILE A 228 4.99 10.92 -5.69
N PHE A 229 4.62 9.66 -5.82
CA PHE A 229 4.41 8.94 -7.07
C PHE A 229 2.90 8.90 -7.36
N HIS A 230 2.45 9.66 -8.35
CA HIS A 230 1.03 9.77 -8.71
C HIS A 230 0.74 9.03 -10.01
N ILE A 231 0.01 7.91 -9.94
CA ILE A 231 -0.45 7.20 -11.14
C ILE A 231 -1.60 7.98 -11.77
N THR A 232 -1.43 8.43 -13.01
CA THR A 232 -2.37 9.37 -13.64
C THR A 232 -3.43 8.70 -14.52
N ASN A 233 -3.18 7.48 -14.99
CA ASN A 233 -3.98 6.85 -16.05
C ASN A 233 -4.41 5.41 -15.74
N TRP A 234 -4.88 5.16 -14.52
CA TRP A 234 -5.41 3.86 -14.14
C TRP A 234 -6.74 3.97 -13.40
N SER A 235 -7.86 4.01 -14.12
CA SER A 235 -9.19 4.15 -13.53
C SER A 235 -9.66 2.89 -12.78
N ASN A 236 -10.61 3.07 -11.85
CA ASN A 236 -11.25 1.96 -11.13
C ASN A 236 -11.94 0.99 -12.09
N GLY A 237 -11.78 -0.32 -11.89
CA GLY A 237 -12.42 -1.36 -12.70
C GLY A 237 -11.90 -1.49 -14.14
N ILE A 238 -10.92 -0.66 -14.54
CA ILE A 238 -10.35 -0.67 -15.88
C ILE A 238 -9.03 -1.44 -15.88
N TRP A 239 -8.84 -2.23 -16.94
CA TRP A 239 -7.57 -2.91 -17.20
C TRP A 239 -6.49 -1.89 -17.62
N PRO A 240 -5.38 -1.74 -16.88
CA PRO A 240 -4.36 -0.74 -17.17
C PRO A 240 -3.41 -1.16 -18.32
N ASP A 241 -2.64 -0.19 -18.81
CA ASP A 241 -1.43 -0.48 -19.58
C ASP A 241 -0.36 -1.06 -18.63
N LEU A 242 -0.08 -2.36 -18.79
CA LEU A 242 0.86 -3.07 -17.93
C LEU A 242 2.31 -2.72 -18.22
N ASP A 243 2.66 -2.22 -19.40
CA ASP A 243 4.01 -1.75 -19.67
C ASP A 243 4.30 -0.48 -18.86
N GLN A 244 3.34 0.45 -18.83
CA GLN A 244 3.45 1.67 -18.02
C GLN A 244 3.41 1.35 -16.53
N LEU A 245 2.46 0.52 -16.08
CA LEU A 245 2.36 0.13 -14.68
C LEU A 245 3.58 -0.70 -14.22
N GLY A 246 4.13 -1.56 -15.07
CA GLY A 246 5.36 -2.30 -14.77
C GLY A 246 6.57 -1.37 -14.62
N SER A 247 6.71 -0.38 -15.52
CA SER A 247 7.76 0.65 -15.43
C SER A 247 7.62 1.49 -14.14
N PHE A 248 6.39 1.85 -13.79
CA PHE A 248 6.06 2.52 -12.52
C PHE A 248 6.53 1.70 -11.32
N ILE A 249 6.14 0.42 -11.24
CA ILE A 249 6.52 -0.47 -10.12
C ILE A 249 8.03 -0.62 -10.02
N LYS A 250 8.73 -0.81 -11.14
CA LYS A 250 10.20 -0.88 -11.15
C LYS A 250 10.84 0.39 -10.60
N THR A 251 10.37 1.56 -11.03
CA THR A 251 10.87 2.86 -10.57
C THR A 251 10.58 3.07 -9.07
N LEU A 252 9.37 2.71 -8.62
CA LEU A 252 8.95 2.78 -7.23
C LEU A 252 9.82 1.88 -6.33
N ALA A 253 10.00 0.62 -6.69
CA ALA A 253 10.84 -0.34 -5.97
C ALA A 253 12.29 0.14 -5.88
N SER A 254 12.86 0.64 -6.99
CA SER A 254 14.20 1.24 -7.02
C SER A 254 14.33 2.44 -6.07
N LYS A 255 13.32 3.33 -6.03
CA LYS A 255 13.31 4.50 -5.13
C LYS A 255 13.20 4.08 -3.67
N GLU A 256 12.35 3.10 -3.36
CA GLU A 256 12.22 2.55 -2.02
C GLU A 256 13.54 1.93 -1.54
N VAL A 257 14.22 1.13 -2.38
CA VAL A 257 15.54 0.58 -2.07
C VAL A 257 16.58 1.68 -1.79
N GLN A 258 16.55 2.78 -2.55
CA GLN A 258 17.43 3.92 -2.28
C GLN A 258 17.15 4.59 -0.93
N ILE A 259 15.88 4.68 -0.53
CA ILE A 259 15.49 5.22 0.79
C ILE A 259 15.95 4.28 1.90
N ILE A 260 15.73 2.96 1.75
CA ILE A 260 16.18 1.94 2.70
C ILE A 260 17.69 2.00 2.90
N LYS A 261 18.48 2.11 1.82
CA LYS A 261 19.95 2.21 1.89
C LYS A 261 20.46 3.45 2.61
N ARG A 262 19.65 4.51 2.71
CA ARG A 262 19.98 5.77 3.40
C ARG A 262 19.33 5.87 4.77
N ALA A 263 18.49 4.91 5.14
CA ALA A 263 17.89 4.86 6.45
C ALA A 263 18.97 4.54 7.50
N ALA A 264 18.82 5.07 8.71
CA ALA A 264 19.66 4.68 9.83
C ALA A 264 19.40 3.20 10.16
N ASP A 265 20.39 2.52 10.74
CA ASP A 265 20.41 1.05 10.89
C ASP A 265 19.18 0.46 11.62
N ASP A 266 18.43 1.26 12.39
CA ASP A 266 17.34 0.81 13.24
C ASP A 266 15.92 1.13 12.75
N TYR A 267 15.74 1.97 11.71
CA TYR A 267 14.39 2.36 11.27
C TYR A 267 14.27 2.61 9.76
N ILE A 268 13.45 1.80 9.10
CA ILE A 268 13.06 1.98 7.70
C ILE A 268 11.72 2.72 7.66
N PRO A 269 11.67 3.95 7.10
CA PRO A 269 10.41 4.68 6.99
C PRO A 269 9.40 3.95 6.12
N PRO A 270 8.12 3.88 6.52
CA PRO A 270 7.09 3.22 5.74
C PRO A 270 6.79 3.95 4.43
N VAL A 271 6.41 3.17 3.41
CA VAL A 271 5.85 3.72 2.17
C VAL A 271 4.34 3.87 2.33
N VAL A 272 3.83 5.08 2.07
CA VAL A 272 2.38 5.33 2.09
C VAL A 272 1.78 4.96 0.75
N LEU A 273 0.80 4.05 0.75
CA LEU A 273 0.01 3.67 -0.42
C LEU A 273 -1.41 4.19 -0.26
N GLN A 274 -1.73 5.23 -1.00
CA GLN A 274 -3.00 5.94 -0.94
C GLN A 274 -3.83 5.65 -2.20
N GLY A 275 -5.01 5.07 -1.99
CA GLY A 275 -6.04 4.95 -3.03
C GLY A 275 -7.37 5.48 -2.53
N PHE A 276 -8.40 5.55 -3.38
CA PHE A 276 -9.69 6.13 -2.97
C PHE A 276 -10.26 5.47 -1.70
N ALA A 277 -10.26 4.13 -1.66
CA ALA A 277 -10.65 3.30 -0.51
C ALA A 277 -9.47 2.66 0.23
N GLY A 278 -8.23 2.85 -0.25
CA GLY A 278 -7.08 2.06 0.21
C GLY A 278 -7.27 0.55 -0.01
N LEU A 279 -7.86 0.17 -1.15
CA LEU A 279 -8.13 -1.21 -1.58
C LEU A 279 -7.66 -1.42 -3.03
N ASN A 280 -7.80 -2.65 -3.53
CA ASN A 280 -7.77 -3.01 -4.95
C ASN A 280 -6.50 -2.52 -5.66
N ARG A 281 -6.54 -1.45 -6.46
CA ARG A 281 -5.35 -0.85 -7.11
C ARG A 281 -4.20 -0.59 -6.12
N THR A 282 -4.52 -0.11 -4.93
CA THR A 282 -3.55 0.11 -3.84
C THR A 282 -2.88 -1.19 -3.40
N CYS A 283 -3.67 -2.27 -3.28
CA CYS A 283 -3.20 -3.60 -2.92
C CYS A 283 -2.37 -4.25 -4.03
N VAL A 284 -2.70 -4.00 -5.30
CA VAL A 284 -1.89 -4.42 -6.45
C VAL A 284 -0.51 -3.76 -6.39
N VAL A 285 -0.44 -2.45 -6.14
CA VAL A 285 0.84 -1.75 -5.98
C VAL A 285 1.64 -2.31 -4.82
N TRP A 286 1.01 -2.57 -3.66
CA TRP A 286 1.67 -3.17 -2.50
C TRP A 286 2.35 -4.50 -2.86
N VAL A 287 1.60 -5.45 -3.44
CA VAL A 287 2.15 -6.77 -3.78
C VAL A 287 3.22 -6.65 -4.87
N ALA A 288 2.94 -5.88 -5.93
CA ALA A 288 3.86 -5.76 -7.06
C ALA A 288 5.19 -5.10 -6.69
N THR A 289 5.18 -4.13 -5.76
CA THR A 289 6.39 -3.48 -5.27
C THR A 289 7.29 -4.46 -4.51
N ILE A 290 6.70 -5.28 -3.62
CA ILE A 290 7.43 -6.32 -2.90
C ILE A 290 7.99 -7.37 -3.87
N LEU A 291 7.15 -7.86 -4.78
CA LEU A 291 7.56 -8.83 -5.82
C LEU A 291 8.70 -8.30 -6.68
N MET A 292 8.66 -7.02 -7.08
CA MET A 292 9.72 -6.42 -7.89
C MET A 292 11.06 -6.38 -7.13
N LYS A 293 11.06 -6.08 -5.83
CA LYS A 293 12.27 -6.14 -5.00
C LYS A 293 12.78 -7.57 -4.83
N GLN A 294 11.89 -8.54 -4.64
CA GLN A 294 12.25 -9.97 -4.60
C GLN A 294 12.85 -10.43 -5.93
N ILE A 295 12.31 -9.96 -7.06
CA ILE A 295 12.85 -10.20 -8.41
C ILE A 295 14.29 -9.71 -8.52
N GLU A 296 14.54 -8.46 -8.10
CA GLU A 296 15.86 -7.84 -8.18
C GLU A 296 16.88 -8.54 -7.27
N ARG A 297 16.45 -9.03 -6.10
CA ARG A 297 17.28 -9.79 -5.16
C ARG A 297 17.45 -11.26 -5.52
N ARG A 298 16.78 -11.77 -6.56
CA ARG A 298 16.76 -13.20 -6.92
C ARG A 298 16.20 -14.09 -5.79
N GLU A 299 15.23 -13.58 -5.05
CA GLU A 299 14.56 -14.24 -3.92
C GLU A 299 13.29 -15.02 -4.36
N CYS A 300 12.46 -15.46 -3.40
CA CYS A 300 11.20 -16.15 -3.70
C CYS A 300 10.18 -15.24 -4.41
N PHE A 301 9.32 -15.82 -5.25
CA PHE A 301 8.29 -15.09 -5.98
C PHE A 301 6.94 -15.79 -5.86
N ASP A 302 6.17 -15.42 -4.83
CA ASP A 302 4.86 -16.01 -4.58
C ASP A 302 3.79 -14.91 -4.47
N VAL A 303 3.14 -14.68 -5.61
CA VAL A 303 2.06 -13.70 -5.76
C VAL A 303 0.89 -14.02 -4.83
N GLU A 304 0.56 -15.30 -4.68
CA GLU A 304 -0.61 -15.74 -3.91
C GLU A 304 -0.34 -15.58 -2.40
N TYR A 305 0.85 -15.94 -1.94
CA TYR A 305 1.24 -15.75 -0.54
C TYR A 305 1.14 -14.27 -0.14
N LEU A 306 1.70 -13.36 -0.94
CA LEU A 306 1.62 -11.92 -0.67
C LEU A 306 0.18 -11.40 -0.71
N ALA A 307 -0.62 -11.84 -1.69
CA ALA A 307 -2.03 -11.47 -1.75
C ALA A 307 -2.82 -11.94 -0.51
N ARG A 308 -2.64 -13.20 -0.10
CA ARG A 308 -3.26 -13.77 1.12
C ARG A 308 -2.79 -13.06 2.38
N HIS A 309 -1.49 -12.74 2.47
CA HIS A 309 -0.93 -11.97 3.59
C HIS A 309 -1.64 -10.63 3.71
N LEU A 310 -1.81 -9.91 2.60
CA LEU A 310 -2.48 -8.61 2.61
C LEU A 310 -3.97 -8.71 2.95
N VAL A 311 -4.71 -9.71 2.45
CA VAL A 311 -6.14 -9.90 2.79
C VAL A 311 -6.36 -10.11 4.29
N ARG A 312 -5.42 -10.78 4.98
CA ARG A 312 -5.49 -10.95 6.45
C ARG A 312 -5.26 -9.64 7.21
N ILE A 313 -4.57 -8.67 6.62
CA ILE A 313 -4.23 -7.39 7.24
C ILE A 313 -5.26 -6.31 6.89
N ARG A 314 -5.71 -6.27 5.63
CA ARG A 314 -6.60 -5.26 5.09
C ARG A 314 -7.90 -5.90 4.57
N PRO A 315 -9.00 -5.85 5.35
CA PRO A 315 -10.31 -6.30 4.91
C PRO A 315 -10.72 -5.73 3.56
N GLY A 316 -11.22 -6.59 2.66
CA GLY A 316 -11.67 -6.18 1.33
C GLY A 316 -10.55 -5.96 0.30
N ALA A 317 -9.29 -6.24 0.64
CA ALA A 317 -8.21 -6.28 -0.35
C ALA A 317 -8.58 -7.25 -1.48
N PHE A 318 -8.35 -6.84 -2.73
CA PHE A 318 -8.70 -7.59 -3.94
C PHE A 318 -10.18 -7.98 -4.07
N SER A 319 -11.10 -7.23 -3.45
CA SER A 319 -12.56 -7.42 -3.63
C SER A 319 -13.03 -7.18 -5.06
N ASP A 320 -12.33 -6.33 -5.82
CA ASP A 320 -12.55 -6.14 -7.25
C ASP A 320 -11.84 -7.23 -8.08
N PRO A 321 -12.57 -8.04 -8.88
CA PRO A 321 -11.96 -9.09 -9.69
C PRO A 321 -10.96 -8.55 -10.72
N ILE A 322 -11.19 -7.36 -11.30
CA ILE A 322 -10.23 -6.81 -12.28
C ILE A 322 -8.89 -6.61 -11.61
N SER A 323 -8.85 -6.00 -10.43
CA SER A 323 -7.62 -5.78 -9.67
C SER A 323 -6.88 -7.08 -9.36
N PHE A 324 -7.60 -8.16 -9.06
CA PHE A 324 -7.00 -9.48 -8.90
C PHE A 324 -6.32 -9.97 -10.19
N PHE A 325 -7.03 -9.95 -11.33
CA PHE A 325 -6.42 -10.38 -12.60
C PHE A 325 -5.25 -9.50 -13.02
N VAL A 326 -5.35 -8.19 -12.78
CA VAL A 326 -4.29 -7.23 -13.03
C VAL A 326 -3.06 -7.56 -12.18
N LEU A 327 -3.21 -7.94 -10.91
CA LEU A 327 -2.07 -8.38 -10.09
C LEU A 327 -1.30 -9.53 -10.75
N PHE A 328 -1.99 -10.60 -11.15
CA PHE A 328 -1.33 -11.75 -11.77
C PHE A 328 -0.72 -11.40 -13.12
N ALA A 329 -1.39 -10.59 -13.94
CA ALA A 329 -0.84 -10.16 -15.23
C ALA A 329 0.37 -9.24 -15.05
N LEU A 330 0.33 -8.35 -14.06
CA LEU A 330 1.44 -7.46 -13.71
C LEU A 330 2.64 -8.25 -13.20
N ALA A 331 2.42 -9.35 -12.46
CA ALA A 331 3.48 -10.24 -11.99
C ALA A 331 4.34 -10.79 -13.16
N PHE A 332 3.70 -11.20 -14.27
CA PHE A 332 4.44 -11.58 -15.49
C PHE A 332 5.24 -10.42 -16.06
N ARG A 333 4.63 -9.23 -16.08
CA ARG A 333 5.30 -8.07 -16.67
C ARG A 333 6.55 -7.67 -15.89
N ILE A 334 6.46 -7.62 -14.55
CA ILE A 334 7.60 -7.28 -13.69
C ILE A 334 8.67 -8.39 -13.71
N ALA A 335 8.28 -9.67 -13.79
CA ALA A 335 9.23 -10.77 -13.98
C ALA A 335 10.03 -10.60 -15.27
N SER A 336 9.37 -10.24 -16.38
CA SER A 336 10.06 -9.89 -17.63
C SER A 336 10.98 -8.66 -17.47
N LEU A 337 10.54 -7.60 -16.79
CA LEU A 337 11.37 -6.41 -16.55
C LEU A 337 12.61 -6.66 -15.68
N GLY A 338 12.55 -7.69 -14.83
CA GLY A 338 13.69 -8.18 -14.04
C GLY A 338 14.54 -9.24 -14.74
N GLY A 339 14.21 -9.60 -15.99
CA GLY A 339 14.95 -10.60 -16.76
C GLY A 339 14.77 -12.03 -16.26
N TRP A 340 13.61 -12.35 -15.69
CA TRP A 340 13.27 -13.72 -15.24
C TRP A 340 12.48 -14.51 -16.30
N SER A 341 11.83 -13.81 -17.23
CA SER A 341 11.14 -14.41 -18.37
C SER A 341 11.32 -13.55 -19.61
N ALA A 342 11.17 -14.15 -20.79
CA ALA A 342 11.09 -13.37 -22.03
C ALA A 342 9.87 -12.43 -22.01
N TYR A 343 9.98 -11.30 -22.70
CA TYR A 343 8.87 -10.34 -22.80
C TYR A 343 7.68 -10.93 -23.58
N GLU A 344 7.96 -11.67 -24.65
CA GLU A 344 6.98 -12.33 -25.51
C GLU A 344 6.16 -13.36 -24.74
N ASP A 345 6.81 -14.22 -23.94
CA ASP A 345 6.13 -15.19 -23.07
C ASP A 345 5.22 -14.47 -22.06
N ALA A 346 5.71 -13.39 -21.43
CA ALA A 346 4.92 -12.61 -20.50
C ALA A 346 3.70 -11.96 -21.20
N LYS A 347 3.87 -11.45 -22.42
CA LYS A 347 2.84 -10.79 -23.21
C LYS A 347 1.70 -11.76 -23.59
N ASP A 348 2.04 -12.98 -24.00
CA ASP A 348 1.05 -14.00 -24.33
C ASP A 348 0.22 -14.38 -23.10
N ARG A 349 0.88 -14.57 -21.95
CA ARG A 349 0.20 -14.85 -20.68
C ARG A 349 -0.70 -13.71 -20.26
N ILE A 350 -0.22 -12.46 -20.33
CA ILE A 350 -1.00 -11.26 -20.05
C ILE A 350 -2.27 -11.21 -20.92
N LYS A 351 -2.17 -11.54 -22.22
CA LYS A 351 -3.30 -11.58 -23.14
C LYS A 351 -4.35 -12.61 -22.71
N GLU A 352 -3.92 -13.82 -22.33
CA GLU A 352 -4.81 -14.86 -21.79
C GLU A 352 -5.53 -14.41 -20.50
N ILE A 353 -4.79 -13.73 -19.59
CA ILE A 353 -5.38 -13.20 -18.34
C ILE A 353 -6.42 -12.14 -18.66
N LYS A 354 -6.08 -11.17 -19.53
CA LYS A 354 -6.98 -10.08 -19.91
C LYS A 354 -8.27 -10.60 -20.53
N ALA A 355 -8.18 -11.56 -21.43
CA ALA A 355 -9.36 -12.18 -22.04
C ALA A 355 -10.28 -12.82 -20.98
N THR A 356 -9.69 -13.56 -20.03
CA THR A 356 -10.42 -14.17 -18.92
C THR A 356 -11.09 -13.14 -18.02
N ALA A 357 -10.37 -12.07 -17.68
CA ALA A 357 -10.86 -10.99 -16.83
C ALA A 357 -12.06 -10.27 -17.47
N LEU A 358 -11.96 -9.91 -18.75
CA LEU A 358 -13.04 -9.23 -19.47
C LEU A 358 -14.27 -10.11 -19.68
N MET A 359 -14.09 -11.41 -19.91
CA MET A 359 -15.21 -12.37 -19.95
C MET A 359 -15.96 -12.42 -18.60
N LYS A 360 -15.23 -12.43 -17.48
CA LYS A 360 -15.84 -12.45 -16.13
C LYS A 360 -16.60 -11.16 -15.82
N MET A 361 -16.07 -10.01 -16.20
CA MET A 361 -16.76 -8.73 -15.99
C MET A 361 -18.08 -8.67 -16.76
N LYS A 362 -18.08 -9.07 -18.04
CA LYS A 362 -19.30 -9.17 -18.84
C LYS A 362 -20.33 -10.14 -18.26
N ALA A 363 -19.90 -11.23 -17.64
CA ALA A 363 -20.81 -12.19 -17.00
C ALA A 363 -21.46 -11.61 -15.73
N ARG A 364 -20.73 -10.80 -14.96
CA ARG A 364 -21.26 -10.11 -13.77
C ARG A 364 -22.22 -8.98 -14.10
N GLU A 365 -22.01 -8.26 -15.20
CA GLU A 365 -22.94 -7.20 -15.65
C GLU A 365 -24.31 -7.73 -16.11
N LYS A 366 -24.40 -9.03 -16.41
CA LYS A 366 -25.64 -9.70 -16.84
C LYS A 366 -26.44 -10.33 -15.69
N GLN A 367 -25.88 -10.33 -14.47
CA GLN A 367 -26.52 -10.80 -13.23
C GLN A 367 -26.97 -9.59 -12.42
#